data_AF-A0A0L8BS03-F1
#
_entry.id   AF-A0A0L8BS03-F1
#
_cell.length_a   1.000
_cell.length_b   1.000
_cell.length_c   1.000
_cell.angle_alpha   90.00
_cell.angle_beta   90.00
_cell.angle_gamma   90.00
#
_symmetry.space_group_name_H-M   'P 1'
#
loop_
_entity.id
_entity.type
_entity.pdbx_description
1 polymer ?
#
loop_
_entity_poly.entity_id
_entity_poly.type
_entity_poly.pdbx_seq_one_letter_code
_entity_poly.pdbx_strand_id
1 'polypeptide(L)'
;ALGADHDPQGLTNGREPGQVLFKKICAPCHTVGVTDHIGPDLFGVTDRRDPKWLVEMIMNPAGLRANRDPILADLDAKYKGVRMPNLGLSASDASDLISYLASKTVQIEELRAQPEETHLHPTQGGSHHQHK
;
A
#
# COMPACT_ATOMS: atom_id res chain seq x y z
N ALA A 1 -1.11 -13.69 -35.20
CA ALA A 1 -2.41 -14.03 -34.61
C ALA A 1 -2.18 -14.93 -33.41
N LEU A 2 -2.15 -14.34 -32.21
CA LEU A 2 -2.35 -15.02 -30.94
C LEU A 2 -3.18 -14.05 -30.10
N GLY A 3 -4.43 -14.43 -29.87
CA GLY A 3 -5.42 -13.59 -29.22
C GLY A 3 -5.06 -13.37 -27.76
N ALA A 4 -5.19 -12.11 -27.31
CA ALA A 4 -5.48 -11.80 -25.93
C ALA A 4 -6.99 -11.98 -25.75
N ASP A 5 -7.33 -13.23 -25.46
CA ASP A 5 -8.50 -13.70 -24.75
C ASP A 5 -9.08 -12.68 -23.76
N HIS A 6 -10.29 -12.25 -24.09
CA HIS A 6 -11.19 -11.51 -23.23
C HIS A 6 -11.73 -12.44 -22.12
N ASP A 7 -11.63 -12.03 -20.85
CA ASP A 7 -12.40 -12.61 -19.75
C ASP A 7 -13.44 -11.60 -19.24
N PRO A 8 -14.75 -11.89 -19.36
CA PRO A 8 -15.81 -10.94 -19.01
C PRO A 8 -16.17 -10.93 -17.51
N GLN A 9 -15.51 -11.69 -16.63
CA GLN A 9 -15.77 -11.66 -15.18
C GLN A 9 -14.53 -11.92 -14.30
N GLY A 10 -13.60 -10.97 -14.18
CA GLY A 10 -12.53 -11.07 -13.18
C GLY A 10 -11.36 -10.14 -13.47
N LEU A 11 -11.19 -9.12 -12.63
CA LEU A 11 -10.23 -8.03 -12.82
C LEU A 11 -8.77 -8.52 -12.78
N THR A 12 -8.24 -9.03 -13.89
CA THR A 12 -6.79 -9.07 -14.09
C THR A 12 -6.34 -7.63 -14.33
N ASN A 13 -5.83 -6.97 -13.29
CA ASN A 13 -5.28 -5.63 -13.46
C ASN A 13 -4.07 -5.74 -14.38
N GLY A 14 -4.04 -4.96 -15.46
CA GLY A 14 -2.83 -4.83 -16.29
C GLY A 14 -1.70 -4.22 -15.46
N ARG A 15 -0.46 -4.40 -15.93
CA ARG A 15 0.72 -3.84 -15.24
C ARG A 15 0.58 -2.33 -15.05
N GLU A 16 0.47 -1.89 -13.80
CA GLU A 16 0.33 -0.49 -13.41
C GLU A 16 1.40 -0.10 -12.37
N PRO A 17 1.82 1.17 -12.29
CA PRO A 17 2.76 1.60 -11.26
C PRO A 17 2.25 1.30 -9.84
N GLY A 18 3.12 0.80 -8.97
CA GLY A 18 2.74 0.39 -7.61
C GLY A 18 2.04 1.48 -6.78
N GLN A 19 2.41 2.75 -6.96
CA GLN A 19 1.71 3.87 -6.31
C GLN A 19 0.24 3.98 -6.74
N VAL A 20 -0.05 3.76 -8.04
CA VAL A 20 -1.40 3.83 -8.60
C VAL A 20 -2.22 2.65 -8.10
N LEU A 21 -1.65 1.44 -8.15
CA LEU A 21 -2.28 0.23 -7.60
C LEU A 21 -2.59 0.39 -6.11
N PHE A 22 -1.64 0.89 -5.32
CA PHE A 22 -1.82 1.09 -3.89
C PHE A 22 -3.01 2.01 -3.61
N LYS A 23 -3.08 3.17 -4.29
CA LYS A 23 -4.18 4.13 -4.10
C LYS A 23 -5.54 3.56 -4.45
N LYS A 24 -5.63 2.75 -5.52
CA LYS A 24 -6.88 2.18 -6.01
C LYS A 24 -7.36 1.00 -5.16
N ILE A 25 -6.43 0.16 -4.71
CA ILE A 25 -6.75 -1.19 -4.21
C ILE A 25 -6.41 -1.36 -2.73
N CYS A 26 -5.27 -0.86 -2.28
CA CYS A 26 -4.75 -1.12 -0.92
C CYS A 26 -5.15 -0.03 0.08
N ALA A 27 -5.15 1.23 -0.35
CA ALA A 27 -5.43 2.41 0.46
C ALA A 27 -6.83 2.42 1.13
N PRO A 28 -7.88 1.77 0.58
CA PRO A 28 -9.15 1.64 1.29
C PRO A 28 -9.04 0.90 2.64
N CYS A 29 -8.05 0.01 2.80
CA CYS A 29 -7.91 -0.81 4.00
C CYS A 29 -6.62 -0.55 4.79
N HIS A 30 -5.57 -0.06 4.14
CA HIS A 30 -4.22 0.07 4.70
C HIS A 30 -3.70 1.51 4.63
N THR A 31 -2.88 1.86 5.61
CA THR A 31 -2.03 3.06 5.56
C THR A 31 -0.56 2.69 5.38
N VAL A 32 0.28 3.70 5.16
CA VAL A 32 1.74 3.58 5.21
C VAL A 32 2.28 4.67 6.13
N GLY A 33 2.63 4.30 7.36
CA GLY A 33 3.32 5.14 8.33
C GLY A 33 2.40 6.04 9.14
N VAL A 34 1.12 5.68 9.27
CA VAL A 34 0.15 6.45 10.05
C VAL A 34 -0.31 5.64 11.25
N THR A 35 -1.14 4.61 11.04
CA THR A 35 -1.66 3.73 12.09
C THR A 35 -2.40 2.56 11.46
N ASP A 36 -2.58 1.47 12.18
CA ASP A 36 -3.53 0.43 11.80
C ASP A 36 -4.92 1.04 11.48
N HIS A 37 -5.58 0.52 10.43
CA HIS A 37 -6.91 0.95 9.98
C HIS A 37 -7.86 -0.25 9.97
N ILE A 38 -8.38 -0.65 8.82
CA ILE A 38 -9.11 -1.92 8.63
C ILE A 38 -8.10 -3.08 8.65
N GLY A 39 -6.96 -2.89 8.00
CA GLY A 39 -5.80 -3.77 8.08
C GLY A 39 -4.61 -3.13 8.79
N PRO A 40 -3.50 -3.88 8.95
CA PRO A 40 -2.25 -3.38 9.52
C PRO A 40 -1.67 -2.20 8.73
N ASP A 41 -0.95 -1.31 9.42
CA ASP A 41 -0.07 -0.36 8.76
C ASP A 41 1.08 -1.07 8.02
N LEU A 42 1.38 -0.59 6.81
CA LEU A 42 2.35 -1.22 5.91
C LEU A 42 3.73 -0.53 5.89
N PHE A 43 3.98 0.48 6.72
CA PHE A 43 5.30 1.09 6.84
C PHE A 43 6.34 0.06 7.24
N GLY A 44 7.44 -0.08 6.49
CA GLY A 44 8.52 -1.03 6.74
C GLY A 44 8.15 -2.50 6.47
N VAL A 45 7.03 -2.79 5.80
CA VAL A 45 6.55 -4.17 5.63
C VAL A 45 7.52 -5.04 4.84
N THR A 46 8.24 -4.44 3.90
CA THR A 46 9.26 -5.08 3.07
C THR A 46 10.51 -5.49 3.84
N ASP A 47 10.76 -4.87 5.00
CA ASP A 47 11.91 -5.19 5.84
C ASP A 47 11.59 -6.26 6.89
N ARG A 48 10.32 -6.36 7.30
CA ARG A 48 9.86 -7.30 8.35
C ARG A 48 9.28 -8.62 7.82
N ARG A 49 9.09 -8.78 6.51
CA ARG A 49 8.47 -9.98 5.91
C ARG A 49 9.27 -10.46 4.71
N ASP A 50 9.24 -11.78 4.52
CA ASP A 50 9.85 -12.42 3.37
C ASP A 50 9.17 -11.94 2.06
N PRO A 51 9.95 -11.59 1.02
CA PRO A 51 9.40 -11.11 -0.25
C PRO A 51 8.45 -12.11 -0.93
N LYS A 52 8.71 -13.42 -0.86
CA LYS A 52 7.82 -14.43 -1.46
C LYS A 52 6.52 -14.52 -0.69
N TRP A 53 6.56 -14.42 0.63
CA TRP A 53 5.36 -14.35 1.46
C TRP A 53 4.51 -13.12 1.11
N LEU A 54 5.14 -11.96 0.88
CA LEU A 54 4.41 -10.74 0.48
C LEU A 54 3.72 -10.90 -0.88
N VAL A 55 4.40 -11.49 -1.87
CA VAL A 55 3.80 -11.79 -3.18
C VAL A 55 2.60 -12.72 -3.02
N GLU A 56 2.75 -13.83 -2.28
CA GLU A 56 1.65 -14.78 -2.06
C GLU A 56 0.50 -14.15 -1.27
N MET A 57 0.78 -13.31 -0.27
CA MET A 57 -0.26 -12.62 0.51
C MET A 57 -1.05 -11.63 -0.35
N ILE A 58 -0.40 -10.94 -1.29
CA ILE A 58 -1.06 -10.00 -2.21
C ILE A 58 -1.91 -10.73 -3.26
N MET A 59 -1.37 -11.81 -3.82
CA MET A 59 -2.02 -12.54 -4.92
C MET A 59 -3.07 -13.54 -4.42
N ASN A 60 -2.79 -14.22 -3.31
CA ASN A 60 -3.57 -15.37 -2.85
C ASN A 60 -3.55 -15.51 -1.31
N PRO A 61 -4.12 -14.55 -0.57
CA PRO A 61 -4.23 -14.64 0.89
C PRO A 61 -5.08 -15.83 1.35
N ALA A 62 -5.97 -16.35 0.49
CA ALA A 62 -6.75 -17.55 0.77
C ALA A 62 -5.87 -18.81 0.81
N GLY A 63 -4.87 -18.92 -0.07
CA GLY A 63 -3.91 -20.04 -0.09
C GLY A 63 -3.08 -20.12 1.19
N LEU A 64 -2.52 -18.98 1.64
CA LEU A 64 -1.81 -18.91 2.92
C LEU A 64 -2.69 -19.38 4.09
N ARG A 65 -3.97 -19.00 4.09
CA ARG A 65 -4.92 -19.41 5.12
C ARG A 65 -5.25 -20.89 5.06
N ALA A 66 -5.45 -21.45 3.87
CA ALA A 66 -5.65 -22.88 3.67
C ALA A 66 -4.45 -23.70 4.15
N ASN A 67 -3.24 -23.16 3.95
CA ASN A 67 -1.98 -23.74 4.40
C ASN A 67 -1.69 -23.52 5.90
N ARG A 68 -2.59 -22.85 6.63
CA ARG A 68 -2.45 -22.52 8.06
C ARG A 68 -1.15 -21.75 8.35
N ASP A 69 -0.82 -20.80 7.49
CA ASP A 69 0.34 -19.91 7.68
C ASP A 69 0.27 -19.23 9.07
N PRO A 70 1.31 -19.35 9.91
CA PRO A 70 1.27 -18.85 11.27
C PRO A 70 1.26 -17.32 11.33
N ILE A 71 1.92 -16.64 10.38
CA ILE A 71 1.94 -15.17 10.33
C ILE A 71 0.53 -14.67 10.03
N LEU A 72 -0.16 -15.26 9.05
CA LEU A 72 -1.53 -14.90 8.73
C LEU A 72 -2.50 -15.27 9.85
N ALA A 73 -2.28 -16.37 10.58
CA ALA A 73 -3.09 -16.72 11.75
C ALA A 73 -3.00 -15.66 12.86
N ASP A 74 -1.78 -15.17 13.15
CA ASP A 74 -1.57 -14.09 14.12
C ASP A 74 -2.23 -12.79 13.66
N LEU A 75 -2.16 -12.48 12.35
CA LEU A 75 -2.85 -11.32 11.78
C LEU A 75 -4.37 -11.45 11.90
N ASP A 76 -4.95 -12.60 11.56
CA ASP A 76 -6.39 -12.86 11.69
C ASP A 76 -6.87 -12.76 13.15
N ALA A 77 -6.04 -13.16 14.11
CA ALA A 77 -6.33 -13.04 15.54
C ALA A 77 -6.30 -11.57 16.01
N LYS A 78 -5.39 -10.75 15.47
CA LYS A 78 -5.26 -9.33 15.78
C LYS A 78 -6.35 -8.48 15.10
N TYR A 79 -6.63 -8.73 13.83
CA TYR A 79 -7.60 -7.97 13.00
C TYR A 79 -8.91 -8.76 12.81
N LYS A 80 -9.56 -9.09 13.93
CA LYS A 80 -10.71 -10.01 13.97
C LYS A 80 -11.83 -9.59 13.03
N GLY A 81 -12.31 -10.55 12.24
CA GLY A 81 -13.46 -10.36 11.34
C GLY A 81 -13.12 -9.65 10.02
N VAL A 82 -11.89 -9.16 9.86
CA VAL A 82 -11.40 -8.61 8.60
C VAL A 82 -10.53 -9.64 7.91
N ARG A 83 -10.83 -9.94 6.64
CA ARG A 83 -9.99 -10.80 5.81
C ARG A 83 -9.67 -10.08 4.51
N MET A 84 -8.38 -10.04 4.17
CA MET A 84 -7.96 -9.58 2.87
C MET A 84 -8.49 -10.56 1.80
N PRO A 85 -9.32 -10.08 0.84
CA PRO A 85 -9.83 -10.93 -0.24
C PRO A 85 -8.73 -11.20 -1.27
N ASN A 86 -8.99 -12.12 -2.20
CA ASN A 86 -8.20 -12.19 -3.42
C ASN A 86 -8.55 -10.98 -4.30
N LEU A 87 -7.55 -10.20 -4.68
CA LEU A 87 -7.71 -8.94 -5.42
C LEU A 87 -7.50 -9.10 -6.94
N GLY A 88 -7.20 -10.32 -7.42
CA GLY A 88 -6.96 -10.58 -8.84
C GLY A 88 -5.65 -9.98 -9.38
N LEU A 89 -4.68 -9.73 -8.50
CA LEU A 89 -3.41 -9.10 -8.87
C LEU A 89 -2.43 -10.11 -9.45
N SER A 90 -1.73 -9.70 -10.51
CA SER A 90 -0.66 -10.49 -11.12
C SER A 90 0.62 -10.44 -10.26
N ALA A 91 1.57 -11.33 -10.54
CA ALA A 91 2.88 -11.29 -9.91
C ALA A 91 3.64 -9.98 -10.20
N SER A 92 3.47 -9.41 -11.41
CA SER A 92 4.03 -8.11 -11.74
C SER A 92 3.43 -6.98 -10.91
N ASP A 93 2.11 -6.97 -10.71
CA ASP A 93 1.44 -5.96 -9.88
C ASP A 93 1.87 -6.06 -8.41
N ALA A 94 1.98 -7.29 -7.90
CA ALA A 94 2.49 -7.54 -6.55
C ALA A 94 3.92 -7.01 -6.40
N SER A 95 4.79 -7.25 -7.40
CA SER A 95 6.16 -6.73 -7.42
C SER A 95 6.21 -5.20 -7.47
N ASP A 96 5.38 -4.57 -8.31
CA ASP A 96 5.30 -3.12 -8.41
C ASP A 96 4.78 -2.50 -7.10
N LEU A 97 3.79 -3.12 -6.43
CA LEU A 97 3.30 -2.75 -5.09
C LEU A 97 4.38 -2.87 -4.01
N ILE A 98 5.10 -3.99 -3.96
CA ILE A 98 6.18 -4.21 -2.98
C ILE A 98 7.28 -3.16 -3.16
N SER A 99 7.67 -2.88 -4.41
CA SER A 99 8.66 -1.85 -4.72
C SER A 99 8.19 -0.46 -4.28
N TYR A 100 6.92 -0.14 -4.50
CA TYR A 100 6.33 1.10 -3.99
C TYR A 100 6.38 1.18 -2.46
N LEU A 101 6.00 0.11 -1.75
CA LEU A 101 6.01 0.08 -0.28
C LEU A 101 7.42 0.25 0.31
N ALA A 102 8.43 -0.36 -0.30
CA ALA A 102 9.84 -0.18 0.07
C ALA A 102 10.25 1.29 -0.10
N SER A 103 10.03 1.86 -1.30
CA SER A 103 10.39 3.28 -1.55
C SER A 103 9.64 4.25 -0.65
N LYS A 104 8.37 3.97 -0.34
CA LYS A 104 7.55 4.81 0.53
C LYS A 104 8.02 4.75 1.98
N THR A 105 8.51 3.61 2.43
CA THR A 105 9.13 3.46 3.75
C THR A 105 10.34 4.37 3.88
N VAL A 106 11.30 4.27 2.95
CA VAL A 106 12.51 5.11 2.93
C VAL A 106 12.15 6.60 2.91
N GLN A 107 11.22 7.02 2.04
CA GLN A 107 10.77 8.42 2.00
C GLN A 107 10.20 8.89 3.34
N ILE A 108 9.40 8.06 4.03
CA ILE A 108 8.82 8.42 5.32
C ILE A 108 9.91 8.51 6.40
N GLU A 109 10.89 7.61 6.38
CA GLU A 109 12.03 7.64 7.29
C GLU A 109 12.87 8.91 7.08
N GLU A 110 13.21 9.23 5.84
CA GLU A 110 13.92 10.46 5.47
C GLU A 110 13.15 11.71 5.91
N LEU A 111 11.82 11.74 5.73
CA LEU A 111 10.97 12.84 6.17
C LEU A 111 10.94 12.99 7.69
N ARG A 112 10.93 11.87 8.43
CA ARG A 112 10.95 11.87 9.91
C ARG A 112 12.33 12.17 10.50
N ALA A 113 13.40 11.88 9.76
CA ALA A 113 14.77 12.12 10.17
C ALA A 113 15.23 13.57 9.92
N GLN A 114 14.50 14.34 9.12
CA GLN A 114 14.78 15.76 8.92
C GLN A 114 14.51 16.52 10.23
N PRO A 115 15.48 17.33 10.72
CA PRO A 115 15.21 18.25 11.82
C PRO A 115 14.07 19.16 11.40
N GLU A 116 13.13 19.39 12.32
CA GLU A 116 12.03 20.34 12.14
C GLU A 116 12.63 21.73 11.86
N GLU A 117 12.83 22.09 10.60
CA GLU A 117 13.03 23.49 10.24
C GLU A 117 11.71 24.19 10.56
N THR A 118 11.73 24.86 11.72
CA THR A 118 10.74 25.81 12.17
C THR A 118 10.28 26.64 10.97
N HIS A 119 9.06 26.40 10.50
CA HIS A 119 8.39 27.27 9.55
C HIS A 119 8.10 28.60 10.27
N LEU A 120 9.11 29.47 10.32
CA LEU A 120 8.93 30.89 10.51
C LEU A 120 8.32 31.41 9.21
N HIS A 121 6.99 31.46 9.15
CA HIS A 121 6.30 32.25 8.13
C HIS A 121 6.72 33.71 8.30
N PRO A 122 7.29 34.38 7.27
CA PRO A 122 7.28 35.83 7.24
C PRO A 122 5.83 36.24 7.00
N THR A 123 5.20 36.87 8.00
CA THR A 123 3.96 37.60 7.77
C THR A 123 4.27 38.74 6.82
N GLN A 124 4.00 38.55 5.53
CA GLN A 124 4.00 39.64 4.56
C GLN A 124 2.83 40.55 4.88
N GLY A 125 3.14 41.66 5.54
CA GLY A 125 2.21 42.76 5.77
C GLY A 125 1.88 43.48 4.45
N GLY A 126 0.59 43.79 4.29
CA GLY A 126 0.10 44.98 3.62
C GLY A 126 0.17 45.03 2.09
N SER A 127 -0.99 44.87 1.43
CA SER A 127 -1.57 45.96 0.62
C SER A 127 -2.99 45.60 0.18
N HIS A 128 -3.98 46.24 0.81
CA HIS A 128 -5.35 46.24 0.31
C HIS A 128 -5.42 47.18 -0.91
N HIS A 129 -5.69 46.62 -2.10
CA HIS A 129 -6.05 47.41 -3.26
C HIS A 129 -7.53 47.81 -3.18
N GLN A 130 -7.79 49.12 -3.13
CA GLN A 130 -9.12 49.72 -3.25
C GLN A 130 -9.50 49.78 -4.74
N HIS A 131 -10.62 49.16 -5.13
CA HIS A 131 -11.23 49.40 -6.42
C HIS A 131 -12.19 50.59 -6.34
N LYS A 132 -12.04 51.50 -7.30
CA LYS A 132 -12.95 52.60 -7.59
C LYS A 132 -14.33 52.10 -7.99
#